data_AF-A0A3S0W802-F1
#
_entry.id   AF-A0A3S0W802-F1
#
_cell.length_a   1.000
_cell.length_b   1.000
_cell.length_c   1.000
_cell.angle_alpha   90.00
_cell.angle_beta   90.00
_cell.angle_gamma   90.00
#
_symmetry.space_group_name_H-M   'P 1'
#
loop_
_entity.id
_entity.type
_entity.pdbx_description
1 polymer ?
#
loop_
_entity_poly.entity_id
_entity_poly.type
_entity_poly.pdbx_seq_one_letter_code
_entity_poly.pdbx_strand_id
1 'polypeptide(L)'
;MVAPPPHDDAVLSPVFPVAAGLQAGLTASQLRGPRFDAPHHGLRHTAGGQPSLADVVRALQRTNPGTAATHATAARLWEMWLPRQWERGPIHLART
;
A
#
# COMPACT_ATOMS: atom_id res chain seq x y z
N MET A 1 22.78 -4.62 -13.11
CA MET A 1 21.48 -4.81 -12.44
C MET A 1 21.53 -4.02 -11.15
N VAL A 2 20.78 -2.94 -11.03
CA VAL A 2 20.66 -2.18 -9.78
C VAL A 2 19.51 -2.81 -8.99
N ALA A 3 19.80 -3.31 -7.79
CA ALA A 3 18.78 -3.75 -6.86
C ALA A 3 17.98 -2.53 -6.40
N PRO A 4 16.65 -2.65 -6.17
CA PRO A 4 15.89 -1.55 -5.59
C PRO A 4 16.52 -1.16 -4.24
N PRO A 5 16.50 0.14 -3.86
CA PRO A 5 17.06 0.57 -2.59
C PRO A 5 16.42 -0.24 -1.45
N PRO A 6 17.20 -0.65 -0.43
CA PRO A 6 16.64 -1.34 0.72
C PRO A 6 15.60 -0.42 1.34
N HIS A 7 14.35 -0.84 1.30
CA HIS A 7 13.32 -0.13 2.02
C HIS A 7 13.63 -0.29 3.50
N ASP A 8 13.70 0.81 4.26
CA ASP A 8 13.76 0.77 5.72
C ASP A 8 12.60 -0.08 6.26
N ASP A 9 12.86 -1.36 6.53
CA ASP A 9 11.88 -2.34 7.02
C ASP A 9 11.47 -2.09 8.47
N ALA A 10 12.10 -1.11 9.14
CA ALA A 10 11.90 -0.82 10.55
C ALA A 10 10.79 0.20 10.85
N VAL A 11 10.27 0.91 9.85
CA VAL A 11 9.10 1.78 10.05
C VAL A 11 7.85 0.92 9.81
N LEU A 12 7.12 0.62 10.89
CA LEU A 12 5.76 0.06 10.80
C LEU A 12 4.98 0.90 9.80
N SER A 13 4.75 0.33 8.60
CA SER A 13 4.09 1.05 7.52
C SER A 13 2.75 1.57 8.05
N PRO A 14 2.44 2.87 7.89
CA PRO A 14 1.25 3.48 8.46
C PRO A 14 -0.03 2.89 7.85
N VAL A 15 0.09 2.15 6.75
CA VAL A 15 -1.01 1.47 6.05
C VAL A 15 -1.15 0.04 6.55
N PHE A 16 -2.35 -0.30 7.01
CA PHE A 16 -2.71 -1.63 7.49
C PHE A 16 -4.05 -2.09 6.90
N PRO A 17 -4.26 -3.41 6.76
CA PRO A 17 -5.54 -3.93 6.31
C PRO A 17 -6.62 -3.79 7.38
N VAL A 18 -7.85 -3.54 6.95
CA VAL A 18 -9.03 -3.46 7.84
C VAL A 18 -9.11 -4.68 8.76
N ALA A 19 -8.83 -5.88 8.22
CA ALA A 19 -8.80 -7.11 8.99
C ALA A 19 -7.82 -7.07 10.17
N ALA A 20 -6.62 -6.50 10.00
CA ALA A 20 -5.66 -6.34 11.10
C ALA A 20 -6.16 -5.37 12.17
N GLY A 21 -6.85 -4.28 11.77
CA GLY A 21 -7.48 -3.37 12.71
C GLY A 21 -8.56 -4.05 13.55
N LEU A 22 -9.39 -4.89 12.92
CA LEU A 22 -10.41 -5.68 13.60
C LEU A 22 -9.78 -6.68 14.58
N GLN A 23 -8.72 -7.38 14.16
CA GLN A 23 -7.95 -8.30 15.02
C GLN A 23 -7.31 -7.59 16.21
N ALA A 24 -6.92 -6.32 16.05
CA ALA A 24 -6.39 -5.48 17.12
C ALA A 24 -7.49 -4.92 18.06
N GLY A 25 -8.76 -5.31 17.88
CA GLY A 25 -9.87 -4.91 18.75
C GLY A 25 -10.57 -3.61 18.34
N LEU A 26 -10.26 -3.06 17.16
CA LEU A 26 -11.02 -1.93 16.62
C LEU A 26 -12.35 -2.42 16.04
N THR A 27 -13.36 -1.57 16.14
CA THR A 27 -14.66 -1.80 15.49
C THR A 27 -14.66 -1.27 14.07
N ALA A 28 -15.56 -1.79 13.22
CA ALA A 28 -15.78 -1.26 11.88
C ALA A 28 -16.20 0.22 11.88
N SER A 29 -16.90 0.68 12.94
CA SER A 29 -17.27 2.09 13.08
C SER A 29 -16.04 2.96 13.38
N GLN A 30 -15.16 2.53 14.28
CA GLN A 30 -13.91 3.24 14.58
C GLN A 30 -13.00 3.32 13.33
N LEU A 31 -12.88 2.24 12.56
CA LEU A 31 -12.09 2.19 11.33
C LEU A 31 -12.64 3.08 10.20
N ARG A 32 -13.93 3.46 10.26
CA ARG A 32 -14.56 4.41 9.34
C ARG A 32 -14.60 5.83 9.90
N GLY A 33 -14.16 6.03 11.14
CA GLY A 33 -14.14 7.32 11.80
C GLY A 33 -12.98 8.22 11.33
N PRO A 34 -12.99 9.51 11.73
CA PRO A 34 -12.06 10.53 11.25
C PRO A 34 -10.60 10.31 11.68
N ARG A 35 -10.32 9.31 12.53
CA ARG A 35 -8.95 8.94 12.92
C ARG A 35 -8.21 8.20 11.81
N PHE A 36 -8.93 7.68 10.81
CA PHE A 36 -8.34 6.89 9.74
C PHE A 36 -8.84 7.34 8.37
N ASP A 37 -7.92 7.33 7.41
CA ASP A 37 -8.18 7.57 6.01
C ASP A 37 -8.08 6.25 5.21
N ALA A 38 -8.59 6.25 3.98
CA ALA A 38 -8.58 5.09 3.08
C ALA A 38 -7.69 5.34 1.86
N PRO A 39 -6.48 4.76 1.79
CA PRO A 39 -5.60 4.95 0.63
C PRO A 39 -5.95 3.99 -0.52
N HIS A 40 -6.61 2.87 -0.18
CA HIS A 40 -7.10 1.87 -1.11
C HIS A 40 -8.24 1.09 -0.46
N HIS A 41 -9.09 0.46 -1.26
CA HIS A 41 -10.10 -0.47 -0.76
C HIS A 41 -9.49 -1.53 0.17
N GLY A 42 -10.11 -1.75 1.33
CA GLY A 42 -9.67 -2.74 2.32
C GLY A 42 -8.48 -2.31 3.19
N LEU A 43 -7.90 -1.13 2.96
CA LEU A 43 -6.76 -0.61 3.71
C LEU A 43 -7.13 0.66 4.49
N ARG A 44 -6.40 0.92 5.57
CA ARG A 44 -6.50 2.11 6.41
C ARG A 44 -5.12 2.61 6.78
N HIS A 45 -5.02 3.91 7.05
CA HIS A 45 -3.87 4.52 7.71
C HIS A 45 -4.35 5.62 8.65
N THR A 46 -3.50 6.00 9.61
CA THR A 46 -3.81 7.11 10.52
C THR A 46 -3.96 8.42 9.75
N ALA A 47 -5.05 9.14 10.04
CA ALA A 47 -5.35 10.43 9.41
C ALA A 47 -4.22 11.44 9.64
N GLY A 48 -4.01 12.31 8.66
CA GLY A 48 -2.90 13.28 8.64
C GLY A 48 -1.58 12.73 8.10
N GLY A 49 -1.49 11.42 7.84
CA GLY A 49 -0.39 10.84 7.06
C GLY A 49 -0.61 10.96 5.55
N GLN A 50 0.46 10.85 4.75
CA GLN A 50 0.39 10.65 3.31
C GLN A 50 1.15 9.36 2.96
N PRO A 51 0.45 8.23 2.78
CA PRO A 51 1.10 6.96 2.53
C PRO A 51 1.67 6.93 1.13
N SER A 52 2.89 6.40 0.99
CA SER A 52 3.51 6.23 -0.31
C SER A 52 2.85 5.08 -1.09
N LEU A 53 3.07 5.03 -2.41
CA LEU A 53 2.65 3.87 -3.20
C LEU A 53 3.27 2.56 -2.67
N ALA A 54 4.52 2.61 -2.20
CA ALA A 54 5.22 1.46 -1.63
C ALA A 54 4.56 0.96 -0.34
N ASP A 55 4.04 1.86 0.50
CA ASP A 55 3.28 1.48 1.72
C ASP A 55 2.00 0.72 1.37
N VAL A 56 1.25 1.25 0.39
CA VAL A 56 0.01 0.62 -0.06
C VAL A 56 0.29 -0.74 -0.69
N VAL A 57 1.30 -0.86 -1.55
CA VAL A 57 1.69 -2.13 -2.19
C VAL A 57 2.13 -3.15 -1.14
N ARG A 58 2.97 -2.77 -0.18
CA ARG A 58 3.39 -3.67 0.91
C ARG A 58 2.21 -4.14 1.74
N ALA A 59 1.27 -3.26 2.07
CA ALA A 59 0.05 -3.64 2.80
C ALA A 59 -0.81 -4.64 1.99
N LEU A 60 -0.96 -4.44 0.69
CA LEU A 60 -1.70 -5.37 -0.19
C LEU A 60 -1.00 -6.72 -0.37
N GLN A 61 0.34 -6.74 -0.42
CA GLN A 61 1.13 -7.98 -0.49
C GLN A 61 1.04 -8.78 0.81
N ARG A 62 0.96 -8.12 1.97
CA ARG A 62 0.70 -8.82 3.25
C ARG A 62 -0.66 -9.51 3.27
N THR A 63 -1.69 -8.93 2.63
CA THR A 63 -3.01 -9.57 2.51
C THR A 63 -3.07 -10.62 1.41
N ASN A 64 -2.19 -10.55 0.41
CA ASN A 64 -2.12 -11.47 -0.73
C ASN A 64 -0.69 -11.98 -0.88
N PRO A 65 -0.23 -12.88 0.01
CA PRO A 65 1.14 -13.38 -0.03
C PRO A 65 1.45 -14.09 -1.35
N GLY A 66 2.71 -14.01 -1.80
CA GLY A 66 3.12 -14.55 -3.09
C GLY A 66 2.68 -13.68 -4.27
N THR A 67 2.52 -12.37 -4.08
CA THR A 67 2.26 -11.42 -5.16
C THR A 67 3.34 -10.36 -5.27
N ALA A 68 3.58 -9.88 -6.49
CA ALA A 68 4.50 -8.80 -6.81
C ALA A 68 3.78 -7.69 -7.59
N ALA A 69 4.23 -6.44 -7.41
CA ALA A 69 3.80 -5.33 -8.25
C ALA A 69 4.26 -5.52 -9.69
N THR A 70 3.40 -5.20 -10.65
CA THR A 70 3.68 -5.37 -12.09
C THR A 70 3.26 -4.15 -12.90
N HIS A 71 3.59 -4.14 -14.20
CA HIS A 71 3.19 -3.10 -15.17
C HIS A 71 3.53 -1.68 -14.68
N ALA A 72 2.61 -0.74 -14.87
CA ALA A 72 2.76 0.64 -14.43
C ALA A 72 2.97 0.76 -12.92
N THR A 73 2.43 -0.15 -12.08
CA THR A 73 2.70 -0.12 -10.64
C THR A 73 4.17 -0.38 -10.34
N ALA A 74 4.78 -1.39 -10.98
CA ALA A 74 6.21 -1.65 -10.85
C ALA A 74 7.04 -0.46 -11.36
N ALA A 75 6.72 0.06 -12.55
CA ALA A 75 7.43 1.21 -13.11
C ALA A 75 7.37 2.44 -12.18
N ARG A 76 6.20 2.72 -11.58
CA ARG A 76 6.03 3.81 -10.60
C ARG A 76 6.84 3.58 -9.32
N LEU A 77 6.90 2.35 -8.81
CA LEU A 77 7.70 2.03 -7.61
C LEU A 77 9.20 2.20 -7.85
N TRP A 78 9.65 2.00 -9.08
CA TRP A 78 11.04 2.15 -9.49
C TRP A 78 11.35 3.55 -10.04
N GLU A 79 10.42 4.50 -9.88
CA GLU A 79 10.55 5.89 -10.35
C GLU A 79 10.96 6.00 -11.82
N MET A 80 10.53 5.02 -12.64
CA MET A 80 10.78 5.02 -14.07
C MET A 80 9.95 6.10 -14.74
N TRP A 81 10.48 6.69 -15.82
CA TRP A 81 9.69 7.57 -16.66
C TRP A 81 8.46 6.84 -17.21
N LEU A 82 7.31 7.48 -17.10
CA LEU A 82 6.05 6.99 -17.62
C LEU A 82 5.33 8.12 -18.37
N PRO A 83 4.62 7.80 -19.46
CA PRO A 83 3.63 8.71 -20.01
C PRO A 83 2.64 9.14 -18.92
N ARG A 84 2.22 10.42 -18.94
CA ARG A 84 1.39 11.04 -17.89
C ARG A 84 0.12 10.24 -17.56
N GLN A 85 -0.49 9.59 -18.55
CA GLN A 85 -1.67 8.75 -18.36
C GLN A 85 -1.43 7.49 -17.49
N TRP A 86 -0.18 7.11 -17.25
CA TRP A 86 0.21 5.93 -16.45
C TRP A 86 0.84 6.30 -15.10
N GLU A 87 1.06 7.59 -14.81
CA GLU A 87 1.53 8.07 -13.50
C GLU A 87 0.50 7.85 -12.39
N ARG A 88 -0.77 7.68 -12.77
CA ARG A 88 -1.89 7.37 -11.88
C ARG A 88 -2.69 6.23 -12.47
N GLY A 89 -3.40 5.51 -11.62
CA GLY A 89 -4.22 4.38 -12.04
C GLY A 89 -4.32 3.29 -10.97
N PRO A 90 -4.99 2.19 -11.30
CA PRO A 90 -5.14 1.05 -10.41
C PRO A 90 -3.78 0.44 -10.04
N ILE A 91 -3.77 -0.26 -8.91
CA ILE A 91 -2.61 -1.04 -8.44
C ILE A 91 -2.70 -2.43 -9.05
N HIS A 92 -1.64 -2.86 -9.73
CA HIS A 92 -1.53 -4.16 -10.37
C HIS A 92 -0.56 -5.07 -9.62
N LEU A 93 -1.10 -6.15 -9.04
CA LEU A 93 -0.33 -7.22 -8.43
C LEU A 93 -0.55 -8.52 -9.22
N ALA A 94 0.51 -9.30 -9.41
CA ALA A 94 0.45 -10.63 -10.03
C ALA A 94 1.09 -11.67 -9.10
N ARG A 95 0.64 -12.93 -9.19
CA ARG A 95 1.22 -14.03 -8.42
C ARG A 95 2.63 -14.36 -8.91
N THR A 96 3.55 -14.58 -7.97
CA THR A 96 4.93 -15.03 -8.20
C THR A 96 5.07 -16.53 -8.03
#